data_AF-A0A5S9M2R2-F1
#
_entry.id   AF-A0A5S9M2R2-F1
#
_cell.length_a   1.000
_cell.length_b   1.000
_cell.length_c   1.000
_cell.angle_alpha   90.00
_cell.angle_beta   90.00
_cell.angle_gamma   90.00
#
_symmetry.space_group_name_H-M   'P 1'
#
loop_
_entity.id
_entity.type
_entity.pdbx_description
1 polymer ?
#
loop_
_entity_poly.entity_id
_entity_poly.type
_entity_poly.pdbx_seq_one_letter_code
_entity_poly.pdbx_strand_id
1 'polypeptide(L)'
;MKKKQQGALLQKGQQFPLTIKRLGINGEGVGYFKKQVVFVPGALPGEEVVVEATNVQAKYAEGTVRKVRKRSEHRVKPPCPVYEQCGGCQLQHLAYEQQLNEKRDIVIQSMERHTKLSVEKLDIRPTIGMEDPWHYRNKKSVQVGRSHSGDIIAGLYGLNSHKLVPIKECIVQHPKTNKTTGVVRKILEKFGVSVYNERTRKGDVRSIVVRVGFETGEVQVVLVTSKPEFQKKKK
;
A
#
# COMPACT_ATOMS: atom_id res chain seq x y z
N MET A 1 -41.87 13.46 17.59
CA MET A 1 -40.43 13.54 17.27
C MET A 1 -39.97 12.25 16.60
N LYS A 2 -39.78 12.24 15.28
CA LYS A 2 -39.12 11.15 14.54
C LYS A 2 -37.90 11.74 13.85
N LYS A 3 -36.69 11.39 14.31
CA LYS A 3 -35.45 11.71 13.58
C LYS A 3 -35.52 10.96 12.25
N LYS A 4 -35.80 11.67 11.15
CA LYS A 4 -35.66 11.16 9.79
C LYS A 4 -34.21 10.69 9.64
N GLN A 5 -34.01 9.37 9.58
CA GLN A 5 -32.78 8.79 9.06
C GLN A 5 -32.64 9.29 7.62
N GLN A 6 -31.72 10.21 7.38
CA GLN A 6 -31.35 10.62 6.03
C GLN A 6 -30.69 9.41 5.36
N GLY A 7 -31.41 8.79 4.41
CA GLY A 7 -30.89 7.70 3.60
C GLY A 7 -29.62 8.13 2.85
N ALA A 8 -28.72 7.19 2.63
CA ALA A 8 -27.49 7.43 1.89
C ALA A 8 -27.82 8.05 0.51
N LEU A 9 -27.30 9.26 0.25
CA LEU A 9 -27.54 10.01 -0.99
C LEU A 9 -26.78 9.42 -2.18
N LEU A 10 -25.85 8.51 -1.92
CA LEU A 10 -25.04 7.81 -2.90
C LEU A 10 -25.49 6.36 -3.00
N GLN A 11 -25.52 5.84 -4.23
CA GLN A 11 -25.74 4.42 -4.48
C GLN A 11 -24.45 3.75 -4.96
N LYS A 12 -24.26 2.48 -4.61
CA LYS A 12 -23.13 1.69 -5.13
C LYS A 12 -23.20 1.62 -6.66
N GLY A 13 -22.08 1.84 -7.34
CA GLY A 13 -21.96 1.92 -8.79
C GLY A 13 -22.30 3.28 -9.40
N GLN A 14 -22.81 4.23 -8.60
CA GLN A 14 -23.07 5.58 -9.07
C GLN A 14 -21.76 6.30 -9.42
N GLN A 15 -21.73 6.95 -10.58
CA GLN A 15 -20.64 7.82 -11.00
C GLN A 15 -20.99 9.30 -10.77
N PHE A 16 -20.04 10.06 -10.25
CA PHE A 16 -20.23 11.49 -9.98
C PHE A 16 -18.89 12.25 -10.03
N PRO A 17 -18.91 13.55 -10.40
CA PRO A 17 -17.73 14.39 -10.28
C PRO A 17 -17.42 14.70 -8.81
N LEU A 18 -16.14 14.67 -8.45
CA LEU A 18 -15.64 14.98 -7.13
C LEU A 18 -14.35 15.79 -7.25
N THR A 19 -14.28 16.90 -6.50
CA THR A 19 -13.04 17.63 -6.28
C THR A 19 -12.36 17.09 -5.03
N ILE A 20 -11.11 16.68 -5.16
CA ILE A 20 -10.31 16.21 -4.02
C ILE A 20 -9.76 17.41 -3.27
N LYS A 21 -10.03 17.47 -1.97
CA LYS A 21 -9.68 18.61 -1.11
C LYS A 21 -8.39 18.41 -0.34
N ARG A 22 -8.14 17.18 0.11
CA ARG A 22 -6.98 16.81 0.93
C ARG A 22 -6.68 15.32 0.82
N LEU A 23 -5.54 14.90 1.35
CA LEU A 23 -5.26 13.49 1.57
C LEU A 23 -5.76 13.03 2.96
N GLY A 24 -6.17 11.77 3.01
CA GLY A 24 -6.41 11.03 4.23
C GLY A 24 -5.13 10.38 4.75
N ILE A 25 -5.23 9.79 5.93
CA ILE A 25 -4.08 9.21 6.65
C ILE A 25 -3.41 8.04 5.91
N ASN A 26 -4.14 7.36 5.02
CA ASN A 26 -3.60 6.25 4.22
C ASN A 26 -3.21 6.69 2.81
N GLY A 27 -3.20 7.99 2.51
CA GLY A 27 -2.88 8.52 1.18
C GLY A 27 -4.04 8.48 0.18
N GLU A 28 -5.26 8.20 0.65
CA GLU A 28 -6.47 8.32 -0.17
C GLU A 28 -6.89 9.78 -0.33
N GLY A 29 -7.39 10.14 -1.52
CA GLY A 29 -7.99 11.46 -1.73
C GLY A 29 -9.30 11.58 -0.98
N VAL A 30 -9.53 12.70 -0.30
CA VAL A 30 -10.77 12.98 0.43
C VAL A 30 -11.50 14.13 -0.24
N GLY A 31 -12.75 13.86 -0.62
CA GLY A 31 -13.68 14.86 -1.14
C GLY A 31 -15.04 14.80 -0.43
N TYR A 32 -15.90 15.74 -0.77
CA TYR A 32 -17.26 15.81 -0.23
C TYR A 32 -18.26 15.84 -1.37
N PHE A 33 -19.21 14.91 -1.36
CA PHE A 33 -20.33 14.90 -2.29
C PHE A 33 -21.64 14.95 -1.53
N LYS A 34 -22.47 15.98 -1.77
CA LYS A 34 -23.74 16.20 -1.07
C LYS A 34 -23.64 16.06 0.48
N LYS A 35 -22.60 16.66 1.07
CA LYS A 35 -22.27 16.61 2.52
C LYS A 35 -21.82 15.24 3.07
N GLN A 36 -21.68 14.21 2.22
CA GLN A 36 -21.10 12.93 2.57
C GLN A 36 -19.61 12.90 2.21
N VAL A 37 -18.78 12.37 3.12
CA VAL A 37 -17.33 12.21 2.90
C VAL A 37 -17.10 11.06 1.93
N VAL A 38 -16.24 11.27 0.93
CA VAL A 38 -15.87 10.24 -0.05
C VAL A 38 -14.36 10.04 -0.04
N PHE A 39 -13.93 8.80 0.19
CA PHE A 39 -12.54 8.36 0.14
C PHE A 39 -12.21 7.73 -1.22
N VAL A 40 -11.15 8.21 -1.86
CA VAL A 40 -10.80 7.85 -3.23
C VAL A 40 -9.31 7.53 -3.33
N PRO A 41 -8.92 6.25 -3.17
CA PRO A 41 -7.54 5.83 -3.34
C PRO A 41 -6.98 6.25 -4.72
N GLY A 42 -5.75 6.77 -4.73
CA GLY A 42 -5.04 7.18 -5.94
C GLY A 42 -5.44 8.55 -6.51
N ALA A 43 -6.38 9.27 -5.87
CA ALA A 43 -6.72 10.64 -6.22
C ALA A 43 -5.96 11.65 -5.33
N LEU A 44 -5.52 12.77 -5.89
CA LEU A 44 -4.67 13.75 -5.21
C LEU A 44 -5.39 15.09 -4.97
N PRO A 45 -4.99 15.87 -3.95
CA PRO A 45 -5.54 17.20 -3.72
C PRO A 45 -5.44 18.12 -4.95
N GLY A 46 -6.47 18.92 -5.18
CA GLY A 46 -6.58 19.81 -6.33
C GLY A 46 -7.09 19.14 -7.62
N GLU A 47 -7.27 17.81 -7.61
CA GLU A 47 -7.83 17.10 -8.76
C GLU A 47 -9.35 17.18 -8.84
N GLU A 48 -9.84 17.18 -10.07
CA GLU A 48 -11.24 16.93 -10.39
C GLU A 48 -11.35 15.56 -11.05
N VAL A 49 -12.05 14.64 -10.40
CA VAL A 49 -12.16 13.24 -10.83
C VAL A 49 -13.62 12.84 -10.98
N VAL A 50 -13.89 11.92 -11.90
CA VAL A 50 -15.14 11.15 -11.92
C VAL A 50 -14.90 9.90 -11.08
N VAL A 51 -15.66 9.77 -10.00
CA VAL A 51 -15.55 8.68 -9.03
C VAL A 51 -16.73 7.74 -9.20
N GLU A 52 -16.48 6.45 -9.14
CA GLU A 52 -17.53 5.44 -8.99
C GLU A 52 -17.58 4.94 -7.55
N ALA A 53 -18.75 5.04 -6.90
CA ALA A 53 -18.92 4.56 -5.53
C ALA A 53 -18.83 3.02 -5.47
N THR A 54 -17.88 2.50 -4.69
CA THR A 54 -17.67 1.05 -4.51
C THR A 54 -18.29 0.53 -3.23
N ASN A 55 -18.25 1.33 -2.16
CA ASN A 55 -18.80 1.01 -0.84
C ASN A 55 -19.48 2.26 -0.29
N VAL A 56 -20.76 2.15 0.05
CA VAL A 56 -21.53 3.29 0.60
C VAL A 56 -22.01 2.93 1.99
N GLN A 57 -21.61 3.75 2.96
CA GLN A 57 -22.01 3.65 4.35
C GLN A 57 -22.86 4.88 4.72
N ALA A 58 -23.49 4.86 5.90
CA ALA A 58 -24.36 5.96 6.33
C ALA A 58 -23.64 7.31 6.47
N LYS A 59 -22.35 7.31 6.84
CA LYS A 59 -21.55 8.52 7.11
C LYS A 59 -20.48 8.84 6.07
N TYR A 60 -20.06 7.85 5.29
CA TYR A 60 -18.99 7.99 4.31
C TYR A 60 -19.23 7.07 3.12
N ALA A 61 -18.51 7.29 2.04
CA ALA A 61 -18.43 6.38 0.91
C ALA A 61 -16.97 6.19 0.51
N GLU A 62 -16.68 5.09 -0.15
CA GLU A 62 -15.43 4.82 -0.83
C GLU A 62 -15.72 4.72 -2.33
N GLY A 63 -14.75 5.11 -3.15
CA GLY A 63 -14.89 5.00 -4.59
C GLY A 63 -13.56 4.88 -5.31
N THR A 64 -13.64 4.55 -6.59
CA THR A 64 -12.47 4.44 -7.47
C THR A 64 -12.51 5.53 -8.54
N VAL A 65 -11.32 6.03 -8.91
CA VAL A 65 -11.21 7.00 -10.00
C VAL A 65 -11.52 6.30 -11.32
N ARG A 66 -12.56 6.77 -12.02
CA ARG A 66 -12.86 6.34 -13.40
C ARG A 66 -12.21 7.23 -14.44
N LYS A 67 -12.16 8.53 -14.18
CA LYS A 67 -11.55 9.52 -15.08
C LYS A 67 -11.01 10.69 -14.29
N VAL A 68 -9.78 11.10 -14.58
CA VAL A 68 -9.24 12.38 -14.08
C VAL A 68 -9.57 13.46 -15.11
N ARG A 69 -10.37 14.46 -14.72
CA ARG A 69 -10.72 15.63 -15.56
C ARG A 69 -9.66 16.71 -15.47
N LYS A 70 -9.21 17.01 -14.24
CA LYS A 70 -8.11 17.94 -13.97
C LYS A 70 -7.08 17.22 -13.11
N ARG A 71 -5.87 17.07 -13.66
CA ARG A 71 -4.73 16.44 -12.96
C ARG A 71 -4.05 17.45 -12.05
N SER A 72 -3.54 17.00 -10.91
CA SER A 72 -2.69 17.80 -10.03
C SER A 72 -1.33 18.00 -10.69
N GLU A 73 -0.75 19.18 -10.51
CA GLU A 73 0.62 19.48 -10.96
C GLU A 73 1.68 18.61 -10.25
N HIS A 74 1.37 18.15 -9.04
CA HIS A 74 2.24 17.27 -8.26
C HIS A 74 2.07 15.79 -8.60
N ARG A 75 1.19 15.43 -9.54
CA ARG A 75 1.00 14.03 -9.95
C ARG A 75 2.18 13.57 -10.80
N VAL A 76 2.88 12.55 -10.32
CA VAL A 76 3.96 11.87 -11.06
C VAL A 76 3.56 10.45 -11.44
N LYS A 77 4.25 9.88 -12.43
CA LYS A 77 4.10 8.46 -12.77
C LYS A 77 4.85 7.62 -11.73
N PRO A 78 4.20 6.67 -11.04
CA PRO A 78 4.89 5.76 -10.13
C PRO A 78 6.02 5.00 -10.86
N PRO A 79 7.26 5.02 -10.34
CA PRO A 79 8.36 4.28 -10.96
C PRO A 79 8.24 2.76 -10.77
N CYS A 80 7.49 2.29 -9.77
CA CYS A 80 7.30 0.86 -9.54
C CYS A 80 6.27 0.25 -10.51
N PRO A 81 6.60 -0.81 -11.27
CA PRO A 81 5.70 -1.39 -12.28
C PRO A 81 4.48 -2.11 -11.67
N VAL A 82 4.53 -2.46 -10.38
CA VAL A 82 3.45 -3.15 -9.67
C VAL A 82 2.76 -2.25 -8.64
N TYR A 83 2.95 -0.93 -8.73
CA TYR A 83 2.43 0.05 -7.78
C TYR A 83 0.91 -0.11 -7.53
N GLU A 84 0.12 -0.16 -8.61
CA GLU A 84 -1.35 -0.27 -8.55
C GLU A 84 -1.85 -1.60 -7.96
N GLN A 85 -1.01 -2.63 -7.92
CA GLN A 85 -1.39 -3.98 -7.49
C GLN A 85 -0.89 -4.30 -6.07
N CYS A 86 0.36 -3.97 -5.78
CA CYS A 86 1.10 -4.46 -4.62
C CYS A 86 0.61 -3.90 -3.27
N GLY A 87 0.02 -2.69 -3.25
CA GLY A 87 -0.46 -2.06 -2.02
C GLY A 87 0.63 -1.73 -0.97
N GLY A 88 1.91 -1.93 -1.29
CA GLY A 88 3.03 -1.71 -0.35
C GLY A 88 3.48 -0.25 -0.23
N CYS A 89 3.08 0.60 -1.18
CA CYS A 89 3.33 2.04 -1.20
C CYS A 89 2.05 2.75 -1.66
N GLN A 90 1.70 3.85 -1.02
CA GLN A 90 0.43 4.57 -1.23
C GLN A 90 0.61 5.91 -1.95
N LEU A 91 1.83 6.46 -2.03
CA LEU A 91 2.08 7.84 -2.46
C LEU A 91 3.06 7.97 -3.64
N GLN A 92 3.45 6.88 -4.33
CA GLN A 92 4.42 7.00 -5.44
C GLN A 92 3.89 7.79 -6.65
N HIS A 93 2.59 8.07 -6.70
CA HIS A 93 1.97 8.90 -7.72
C HIS A 93 1.98 10.41 -7.36
N LEU A 94 2.57 10.78 -6.21
CA LEU A 94 2.72 12.14 -5.72
C LEU A 94 4.21 12.53 -5.71
N ALA A 95 4.55 13.71 -6.21
CA ALA A 95 5.90 14.26 -6.18
C ALA A 95 6.45 14.28 -4.75
N TYR A 96 7.74 13.99 -4.57
CA TYR A 96 8.33 13.76 -3.26
C TYR A 96 8.20 14.96 -2.30
N GLU A 97 8.49 16.17 -2.77
CA GLU A 97 8.30 17.40 -2.00
C GLU A 97 6.86 17.55 -1.51
N GLN A 98 5.89 17.24 -2.37
CA GLN A 98 4.50 17.27 -1.97
C GLN A 98 4.16 16.17 -0.96
N GLN A 99 4.80 15.00 -1.01
CA GLN A 99 4.63 14.00 0.07
C GLN A 99 5.08 14.54 1.44
N LEU A 100 6.13 15.36 1.50
CA LEU A 100 6.61 15.98 2.75
C LEU A 100 5.60 17.01 3.28
N ASN A 101 5.03 17.81 2.37
CA ASN A 101 3.97 18.78 2.67
C ASN A 101 2.72 18.09 3.22
N GLU A 102 2.21 17.06 2.53
CA GLU A 102 1.01 16.33 2.95
C GLU A 102 1.21 15.58 4.28
N LYS A 103 2.42 15.05 4.55
CA LYS A 103 2.75 14.47 5.87
C LYS A 103 2.68 15.50 6.99
N ARG A 104 3.19 16.71 6.75
CA ARG A 104 3.09 17.82 7.72
C ARG A 104 1.63 18.22 7.92
N ASP A 105 0.86 18.28 6.84
CA ASP A 105 -0.56 18.61 6.89
C ASP A 105 -1.35 17.57 7.70
N ILE A 106 -1.05 16.27 7.58
CA ILE A 106 -1.67 15.24 8.42
C ILE A 106 -1.41 15.49 9.92
N VAL A 107 -0.21 15.95 10.31
CA VAL A 107 0.10 16.30 11.70
C VAL A 107 -0.73 17.50 12.14
N ILE A 108 -0.79 18.56 11.33
CA ILE A 108 -1.62 19.75 11.58
C ILE A 108 -3.09 19.36 11.79
N GLN A 109 -3.68 18.65 10.83
CA GLN A 109 -5.06 18.19 10.90
C GLN A 109 -5.32 17.32 12.15
N SER A 110 -4.34 16.52 12.56
CA SER A 110 -4.45 15.69 13.77
C SER A 110 -4.46 16.55 15.04
N MET A 111 -3.62 17.58 15.11
CA MET A 111 -3.58 18.52 16.24
C MET A 111 -4.89 19.31 16.34
N GLU A 112 -5.39 19.85 15.22
CA GLU A 112 -6.67 20.58 15.16
C GLU A 112 -7.86 19.71 15.60
N ARG A 113 -7.87 18.44 15.20
CA ARG A 113 -9.00 17.54 15.45
C ARG A 113 -8.99 16.95 16.86
N HIS A 114 -7.82 16.65 17.40
CA HIS A 114 -7.69 15.81 18.60
C HIS A 114 -7.16 16.55 19.82
N THR A 115 -6.82 17.84 19.69
CA THR A 115 -6.32 18.65 20.81
C THR A 115 -7.09 19.96 20.92
N LYS A 116 -6.88 20.67 22.04
CA LYS A 116 -7.36 22.06 22.23
C LYS A 116 -6.24 23.08 21.96
N LEU A 117 -5.10 22.64 21.45
CA LEU A 117 -3.95 23.51 21.19
C LEU A 117 -4.28 24.43 20.02
N SER A 118 -3.87 25.68 20.13
CA SER A 118 -3.91 26.61 19.01
C SER A 118 -2.76 26.27 18.06
N VAL A 119 -3.09 25.60 16.95
CA VAL A 119 -2.09 25.14 15.97
C VAL A 119 -1.23 26.29 15.44
N GLU A 120 -1.83 27.46 15.26
CA GLU A 120 -1.17 28.73 14.89
C GLU A 120 0.00 29.10 15.83
N LYS A 121 -0.03 28.64 17.09
CA LYS A 121 0.99 28.92 18.11
C LYS A 121 2.04 27.81 18.24
N LEU A 122 1.89 26.71 17.52
CA LEU A 122 2.81 25.57 17.57
C LEU A 122 3.89 25.72 16.51
N ASP A 123 5.15 25.47 16.88
CA ASP A 123 6.27 25.36 15.93
C ASP A 123 6.24 24.00 15.21
N ILE A 124 5.34 23.85 14.24
CA ILE A 124 5.26 22.66 13.37
C ILE A 124 6.15 22.88 12.15
N ARG A 125 7.39 22.38 12.23
CA ARG A 125 8.41 22.51 11.18
C ARG A 125 8.09 21.67 9.92
N PRO A 126 8.71 21.99 8.77
CA PRO A 126 8.68 21.13 7.58
C PRO A 126 9.10 19.69 7.88
N THR A 127 8.48 18.72 7.19
CA THR A 127 8.87 17.31 7.32
C THR A 127 10.28 17.13 6.76
N ILE A 128 11.18 16.54 7.55
CA ILE A 128 12.54 16.24 7.10
C ILE A 128 12.48 15.15 6.01
N GLY A 129 12.98 15.49 4.83
CA GLY A 129 13.08 14.59 3.69
C GLY A 129 14.33 13.71 3.71
N MET A 130 14.37 12.75 2.80
CA MET A 130 15.53 11.93 2.46
C MET A 130 16.05 12.41 1.10
N GLU A 131 17.37 12.54 0.96
CA GLU A 131 18.01 12.99 -0.29
C GLU A 131 17.70 12.05 -1.47
N ASP A 132 17.81 10.74 -1.25
CA ASP A 132 17.38 9.70 -2.18
C ASP A 132 16.26 8.85 -1.55
N PRO A 133 14.97 9.07 -1.90
CA PRO A 133 13.84 8.40 -1.26
C PRO A 133 13.63 6.93 -1.68
N TRP A 134 14.70 6.25 -2.13
CA TRP A 134 14.68 4.87 -2.59
C TRP A 134 15.60 3.98 -1.72
N HIS A 135 15.48 2.66 -1.89
CA HIS A 135 16.32 1.64 -1.26
C HIS A 135 16.46 1.66 0.27
N TYR A 136 15.63 2.42 0.97
CA TYR A 136 15.73 2.67 2.41
C TYR A 136 15.25 1.51 3.31
N ARG A 137 14.46 0.56 2.80
CA ARG A 137 13.99 -0.58 3.63
C ARG A 137 15.09 -1.63 3.76
N ASN A 138 15.54 -1.85 4.99
CA ASN A 138 16.50 -2.91 5.35
C ASN A 138 15.87 -4.29 5.53
N LYS A 139 14.55 -4.37 5.72
CA LYS A 139 13.82 -5.62 5.99
C LYS A 139 12.70 -5.82 4.97
N LYS A 140 12.66 -7.01 4.39
CA LYS A 140 11.64 -7.45 3.45
C LYS A 140 11.01 -8.73 3.96
N SER A 141 9.70 -8.74 4.17
CA SER A 141 8.91 -9.95 4.41
C SER A 141 8.02 -10.17 3.20
N VAL A 142 8.22 -11.26 2.49
CA VAL A 142 7.39 -11.64 1.33
C VAL A 142 6.72 -12.97 1.57
N GLN A 143 5.49 -13.08 1.09
CA GLN A 143 4.75 -14.33 1.06
C GLN A 143 5.22 -15.17 -0.13
N VAL A 144 5.26 -16.48 0.09
CA VAL A 144 5.62 -17.46 -0.94
C VAL A 144 4.36 -18.24 -1.30
N GLY A 145 4.13 -18.40 -2.60
CA GLY A 145 2.99 -19.17 -3.10
C GLY A 145 3.29 -19.75 -4.48
N ARG A 146 2.28 -20.32 -5.12
CA ARG A 146 2.36 -20.76 -6.52
C ARG A 146 1.56 -19.84 -7.43
N SER A 147 2.09 -19.59 -8.62
CA SER A 147 1.34 -18.98 -9.72
C SER A 147 0.30 -19.97 -10.28
N HIS A 148 -0.54 -19.50 -11.21
CA HIS A 148 -1.45 -20.38 -11.96
C HIS A 148 -0.70 -21.39 -12.85
N SER A 149 0.50 -21.03 -13.34
CA SER A 149 1.39 -21.92 -14.08
C SER A 149 2.09 -22.95 -13.18
N GLY A 150 1.96 -22.83 -11.87
CA GLY A 150 2.58 -23.72 -10.89
C GLY A 150 3.93 -23.22 -10.36
N ASP A 151 4.57 -22.22 -10.94
CA ASP A 151 5.87 -21.71 -10.49
C ASP A 151 5.81 -21.12 -9.07
N ILE A 152 6.88 -21.29 -8.28
CA ILE A 152 6.99 -20.60 -6.99
C ILE A 152 7.19 -19.10 -7.22
N ILE A 153 6.30 -18.31 -6.64
CA ILE A 153 6.34 -16.85 -6.65
C ILE A 153 6.58 -16.32 -5.23
N ALA A 154 7.33 -15.23 -5.15
CA ALA A 154 7.53 -14.47 -3.91
C ALA A 154 7.01 -13.05 -4.12
N GLY A 155 6.20 -12.57 -3.19
CA GLY A 155 5.43 -11.35 -3.41
C GLY A 155 4.81 -10.77 -2.15
N LEU A 156 3.98 -9.76 -2.33
CA LEU A 156 3.12 -9.21 -1.29
C LEU A 156 1.66 -9.45 -1.66
N TYR A 157 0.80 -9.42 -0.66
CA TYR A 157 -0.63 -9.41 -0.92
C TYR A 157 -1.06 -8.09 -1.53
N GLY A 158 -1.88 -8.17 -2.58
CA GLY A 158 -2.42 -6.98 -3.22
C GLY A 158 -3.39 -6.24 -2.32
N LEU A 159 -3.60 -4.95 -2.62
CA LEU A 159 -4.42 -4.05 -1.80
C LEU A 159 -5.79 -4.67 -1.45
N ASN A 160 -6.11 -4.71 -0.15
CA ASN A 160 -7.37 -5.26 0.38
C ASN A 160 -7.68 -6.71 -0.07
N SER A 161 -6.66 -7.54 -0.27
CA SER A 161 -6.82 -8.93 -0.72
C SER A 161 -5.76 -9.85 -0.12
N HIS A 162 -5.96 -11.17 -0.21
CA HIS A 162 -4.91 -12.17 -0.04
C HIS A 162 -4.38 -12.67 -1.40
N LYS A 163 -4.56 -11.89 -2.47
CA LYS A 163 -4.05 -12.24 -3.80
C LYS A 163 -2.56 -11.92 -3.84
N LEU A 164 -1.74 -12.94 -4.03
CA LEU A 164 -0.29 -12.77 -4.10
C LEU A 164 0.12 -12.08 -5.41
N VAL A 165 0.74 -10.90 -5.29
CA VAL A 165 1.32 -10.13 -6.40
C VAL A 165 2.81 -10.47 -6.48
N PRO A 166 3.30 -11.11 -7.56
CA PRO A 166 4.72 -11.41 -7.71
C PRO A 166 5.56 -10.13 -7.76
N ILE A 167 6.62 -10.06 -6.97
CA ILE A 167 7.52 -8.90 -6.92
C ILE A 167 8.93 -9.35 -7.26
N LYS A 168 9.35 -9.08 -8.50
CA LYS A 168 10.73 -9.32 -8.94
C LYS A 168 11.69 -8.33 -8.27
N GLU A 169 11.30 -7.07 -8.23
CA GLU A 169 12.10 -5.98 -7.71
C GLU A 169 11.21 -4.98 -6.96
N CYS A 170 11.74 -4.45 -5.86
CA CYS A 170 11.07 -3.43 -5.06
C CYS A 170 12.05 -2.29 -4.82
N ILE A 171 11.82 -1.15 -5.46
CA ILE A 171 12.74 0.01 -5.48
C ILE A 171 12.92 0.67 -4.10
N VAL A 172 11.99 0.47 -3.17
CA VAL A 172 12.13 0.96 -1.78
C VAL A 172 12.91 -0.01 -0.89
N GLN A 173 13.27 -1.19 -1.39
CA GLN A 173 14.01 -2.22 -0.66
C GLN A 173 15.50 -2.14 -1.02
N HIS A 174 16.35 -2.40 -0.04
CA HIS A 174 17.79 -2.50 -0.23
C HIS A 174 18.12 -3.52 -1.35
N PRO A 175 19.04 -3.25 -2.30
CA PRO A 175 19.33 -4.14 -3.43
C PRO A 175 19.68 -5.59 -3.02
N LYS A 176 20.47 -5.75 -1.94
CA LYS A 176 20.76 -7.07 -1.35
C LYS A 176 19.50 -7.84 -0.89
N THR A 177 18.46 -7.19 -0.35
CA THR A 177 17.23 -7.93 0.02
C THR A 177 16.49 -8.45 -1.21
N ASN A 178 16.39 -7.64 -2.28
CA ASN A 178 15.81 -8.08 -3.55
C ASN A 178 16.56 -9.27 -4.15
N LYS A 179 17.89 -9.18 -4.22
CA LYS A 179 18.76 -10.27 -4.70
C LYS A 179 18.58 -11.54 -3.88
N THR A 180 18.69 -11.45 -2.56
CA THR A 180 18.60 -12.61 -1.65
C THR A 180 17.23 -13.28 -1.72
N THR A 181 16.12 -12.52 -1.72
CA THR A 181 14.79 -13.10 -1.92
C THR A 181 14.70 -13.88 -3.24
N GLY A 182 15.25 -13.33 -4.32
CA GLY A 182 15.29 -14.01 -5.62
C GLY A 182 16.07 -15.32 -5.60
N VAL A 183 17.23 -15.33 -4.92
CA VAL A 183 18.06 -16.53 -4.74
C VAL A 183 17.33 -17.59 -3.91
N VAL A 184 16.78 -17.22 -2.76
CA VAL A 184 16.02 -18.14 -1.89
C VAL A 184 14.85 -18.75 -2.65
N ARG A 185 14.08 -17.95 -3.40
CA ARG A 185 12.98 -18.47 -4.26
C ARG A 185 13.46 -19.55 -5.22
N LYS A 186 14.58 -19.31 -5.92
CA LYS A 186 15.17 -20.29 -6.85
C LYS A 186 15.64 -21.55 -6.14
N ILE A 187 16.17 -21.44 -4.93
CA ILE A 187 16.55 -22.59 -4.10
C ILE A 187 15.31 -23.43 -3.74
N LEU A 188 14.23 -22.79 -3.28
CA LEU A 188 12.98 -23.49 -2.96
C LEU A 188 12.44 -24.28 -4.16
N GLU A 189 12.47 -23.67 -5.36
CA GLU A 189 12.08 -24.34 -6.60
C GLU A 189 12.99 -25.52 -6.93
N LYS A 190 14.31 -25.32 -6.91
CA LYS A 190 15.31 -26.35 -7.23
C LYS A 190 15.19 -27.59 -6.34
N PHE A 191 14.94 -27.39 -5.04
CA PHE A 191 14.80 -28.49 -4.09
C PHE A 191 13.36 -29.03 -3.99
N GLY A 192 12.41 -28.47 -4.77
CA GLY A 192 11.02 -28.90 -4.76
C GLY A 192 10.34 -28.72 -3.41
N VAL A 193 10.76 -27.71 -2.63
CA VAL A 193 10.20 -27.43 -1.30
C VAL A 193 8.74 -27.01 -1.47
N SER A 194 7.85 -27.60 -0.67
CA SER A 194 6.43 -27.26 -0.73
C SER A 194 6.19 -25.87 -0.14
N VAL A 195 5.40 -25.05 -0.84
CA VAL A 195 5.05 -23.69 -0.41
C VAL A 195 3.62 -23.68 0.14
N TYR A 196 3.37 -22.82 1.11
CA TYR A 196 2.11 -22.79 1.83
C TYR A 196 0.96 -22.32 0.94
N ASN A 197 -0.18 -22.97 1.08
CA ASN A 197 -1.43 -22.61 0.41
C ASN A 197 -2.48 -22.32 1.48
N GLU A 198 -2.89 -21.06 1.62
CA GLU A 198 -3.81 -20.62 2.68
C GLU A 198 -5.17 -21.31 2.62
N ARG A 199 -5.70 -21.59 1.42
CA ARG A 199 -7.01 -22.23 1.24
C ARG A 199 -7.02 -23.67 1.74
N THR A 200 -5.96 -24.42 1.46
CA THR A 200 -5.84 -25.83 1.85
C THR A 200 -5.14 -26.02 3.20
N ARG A 201 -4.49 -24.96 3.71
CA ARG A 201 -3.61 -24.95 4.88
C ARG A 201 -2.47 -25.97 4.82
N LYS A 202 -2.06 -26.36 3.61
CA LYS A 202 -0.97 -27.31 3.33
C LYS A 202 0.28 -26.59 2.81
N GLY A 203 1.42 -27.27 2.88
CA GLY A 203 2.72 -26.77 2.40
C GLY A 203 3.61 -26.26 3.53
N ASP A 204 4.91 -26.16 3.27
CA ASP A 204 5.92 -25.94 4.32
C ASP A 204 6.29 -24.46 4.46
N VAL A 205 6.80 -23.81 3.40
CA VAL A 205 7.26 -22.40 3.48
C VAL A 205 6.11 -21.42 3.28
N ARG A 206 5.86 -20.56 4.27
CA ARG A 206 4.88 -19.47 4.21
C ARG A 206 5.48 -18.18 3.67
N SER A 207 6.62 -17.79 4.21
CA SER A 207 7.21 -16.48 3.94
C SER A 207 8.73 -16.55 3.94
N ILE A 208 9.35 -15.64 3.20
CA ILE A 208 10.79 -15.38 3.26
C ILE A 208 10.96 -13.99 3.87
N VAL A 209 11.69 -13.91 4.98
CA VAL A 209 12.11 -12.64 5.56
C VAL A 209 13.60 -12.46 5.32
N VAL A 210 13.99 -11.32 4.75
CA VAL A 210 15.39 -10.93 4.57
C VAL A 210 15.63 -9.62 5.29
N ARG A 211 16.70 -9.53 6.07
CA ARG A 211 17.19 -8.30 6.68
C ARG A 211 18.63 -8.04 6.26
N VAL A 212 18.97 -6.79 6.00
CA VAL A 212 20.32 -6.35 5.67
C VAL A 212 20.76 -5.28 6.68
N GLY A 213 21.94 -5.41 7.27
CA GLY A 213 22.56 -4.31 8.00
C GLY A 213 23.09 -3.28 7.00
N PHE A 214 22.67 -2.01 7.07
CA PHE A 214 23.18 -0.96 6.17
C PHE A 214 24.69 -0.77 6.37
N GLU A 215 25.11 -0.58 7.62
CA GLU A 215 26.52 -0.37 7.98
C GLU A 215 27.35 -1.66 7.89
N THR A 216 26.85 -2.77 8.42
CA THR A 216 27.61 -4.03 8.49
C THR A 216 27.63 -4.78 7.17
N GLY A 217 26.64 -4.53 6.29
CA GLY A 217 26.45 -5.27 5.05
C GLY A 217 26.00 -6.72 5.23
N GLU A 218 25.81 -7.19 6.46
CA GLU A 218 25.38 -8.55 6.81
C GLU A 218 23.96 -8.82 6.31
N VAL A 219 23.69 -10.08 5.97
CA VAL A 219 22.38 -10.50 5.45
C VAL A 219 21.85 -11.65 6.30
N GLN A 220 20.68 -11.44 6.90
CA GLN A 220 19.93 -12.47 7.61
C GLN A 220 18.77 -12.96 6.74
N VAL A 221 18.59 -14.28 6.64
CA VAL A 221 17.44 -14.93 6.01
C VAL A 221 16.68 -15.72 7.05
N VAL A 222 15.36 -15.55 7.10
CA VAL A 222 14.44 -16.35 7.91
C VAL A 222 13.41 -16.99 6.98
N LEU A 223 13.30 -18.31 7.05
CA LEU A 223 12.22 -19.05 6.40
C LEU A 223 11.10 -19.25 7.44
N VAL A 224 9.95 -18.64 7.20
CA VAL A 224 8.78 -18.85 8.04
C VAL A 224 8.08 -20.11 7.55
N THR A 225 8.08 -21.16 8.35
CA THR A 225 7.53 -22.46 7.98
C THR A 225 6.28 -22.80 8.79
N SER A 226 5.43 -23.67 8.24
CA SER A 226 4.26 -24.22 8.92
C SER A 226 4.61 -25.42 9.82
N LYS A 227 5.79 -26.01 9.62
CA LYS A 227 6.32 -27.19 10.31
C LYS A 227 7.79 -27.00 10.67
N PRO A 228 8.31 -27.70 11.69
CA PRO A 228 9.73 -27.62 12.07
C PRO A 228 10.69 -28.14 10.99
N GLU A 229 10.24 -29.13 10.20
CA GLU A 229 11.06 -29.80 9.19
C GLU A 229 10.43 -29.68 7.79
N PHE A 230 11.28 -29.57 6.77
CA PHE A 230 10.85 -29.66 5.38
C PHE A 230 10.58 -31.12 5.03
N GLN A 231 9.45 -31.40 4.38
CA GLN A 231 9.24 -32.73 3.83
C GLN A 231 10.21 -32.92 2.66
N LYS A 232 11.24 -33.76 2.87
CA LYS A 232 12.16 -34.15 1.80
C LYS A 232 11.34 -34.77 0.67
N LYS A 233 11.49 -34.26 -0.56
CA LYS A 233 11.06 -34.98 -1.75
C LYS A 233 11.78 -36.34 -1.69
N LYS A 234 11.02 -37.44 -1.61
CA LYS A 234 11.60 -38.77 -1.87
C LYS A 234 12.17 -38.69 -3.30
N LYS A 235 13.47 -38.96 -3.42
CA LYS A 235 14.14 -39.09 -4.72
C LYS A 235 13.45 -40.17 -5.54
#